data_AF-A0A170VT18-F1
#
_entry.id   AF-A0A170VT18-F1
#
_cell.length_a   1.000
_cell.length_b   1.000
_cell.length_c   1.000
_cell.angle_alpha   90.00
_cell.angle_beta   90.00
_cell.angle_gamma   90.00
#
_symmetry.space_group_name_H-M   'P 1'
#
loop_
_entity.id
_entity.type
_entity.pdbx_description
1 polymer ?
#
loop_
_entity_poly.entity_id
_entity_poly.type
_entity_poly.pdbx_seq_one_letter_code
_entity_poly.pdbx_strand_id
1 'polypeptide(L)'
;MQKTMEDVHLSLFLGKKSSEFPLDSHTKALRTEVFNEFNVDWYSPNEVYVYSQATPSKLVRSFTQKLGYFQRSTGSRVLRGYKVLATDSDKQNDISHLVFVVHGIGQKMNIGAQIFRNTSSIRERVSYLKEKYFPESG
;
A
#
# COMPACT_ATOMS: atom_id res chain seq x y z
N MET A 1 2.55 -26.07 -12.21
CA MET A 1 2.32 -25.28 -10.98
C MET A 1 0.98 -24.58 -11.13
N GLN A 2 0.08 -24.69 -10.15
CA GLN A 2 -1.21 -24.01 -10.22
C GLN A 2 -0.99 -22.50 -10.00
N LYS A 3 -1.47 -21.67 -10.92
CA LYS A 3 -1.33 -20.21 -10.86
C LYS A 3 -2.08 -19.67 -9.65
N THR A 4 -1.42 -18.88 -8.82
CA THR A 4 -2.02 -18.30 -7.61
C THR A 4 -2.59 -16.90 -7.87
N MET A 5 -3.40 -16.41 -6.94
CA MET A 5 -3.90 -15.04 -6.97
C MET A 5 -2.76 -14.00 -6.91
N GLU A 6 -1.70 -14.30 -6.15
CA GLU A 6 -0.54 -13.42 -6.03
C GLU A 6 0.26 -13.36 -7.34
N ASP A 7 0.40 -14.48 -8.06
CA ASP A 7 1.06 -14.50 -9.38
C ASP A 7 0.34 -13.57 -10.38
N VAL A 8 -1.01 -13.60 -10.38
CA VAL A 8 -1.81 -12.69 -11.22
C VAL A 8 -1.60 -11.25 -10.78
N HIS A 9 -1.68 -10.97 -9.48
CA HIS A 9 -1.52 -9.62 -8.94
C HIS A 9 -0.16 -9.02 -9.30
N LEU A 10 0.92 -9.76 -9.08
CA LEU A 10 2.27 -9.31 -9.41
C LEU A 10 2.44 -9.08 -10.91
N SER A 11 1.87 -9.94 -11.77
CA SER A 11 1.92 -9.73 -13.22
C SER A 11 1.22 -8.44 -13.68
N LEU A 12 0.25 -7.94 -12.92
CA LEU A 12 -0.50 -6.74 -13.25
C LEU A 12 0.19 -5.46 -12.75
N PHE A 13 0.80 -5.50 -11.56
CA PHE A 13 1.17 -4.28 -10.82
C PHE A 13 2.65 -4.18 -10.43
N LEU A 14 3.42 -5.27 -10.50
CA LEU A 14 4.84 -5.22 -10.15
C LEU A 14 5.58 -4.23 -11.06
N GLY A 15 6.33 -3.30 -10.45
CA GLY A 15 7.11 -2.28 -11.15
C GLY A 15 6.32 -1.06 -11.64
N LYS A 16 5.00 -0.99 -11.40
CA LYS A 16 4.16 0.14 -11.79
C LYS A 16 3.90 1.10 -10.63
N LYS A 17 3.71 2.39 -10.91
CA LYS A 17 3.41 3.39 -9.88
C LYS A 17 1.94 3.32 -9.47
N SER A 18 1.64 3.45 -8.18
CA SER A 18 0.26 3.49 -7.70
C SER A 18 -0.58 4.63 -8.33
N SER A 19 0.05 5.73 -8.73
CA SER A 19 -0.61 6.86 -9.41
C SER A 19 -1.18 6.48 -10.78
N GLU A 20 -0.74 5.38 -11.39
CA GLU A 20 -1.28 4.86 -12.66
C GLU A 20 -2.66 4.22 -12.48
N PHE A 21 -3.09 3.98 -11.23
CA PHE A 21 -4.34 3.29 -10.89
C PHE A 21 -5.19 4.15 -9.94
N PRO A 22 -5.78 5.26 -10.42
CA PRO A 22 -6.66 6.09 -9.61
C PRO A 22 -7.86 5.28 -9.09
N LEU A 23 -8.15 5.43 -7.80
CA LEU A 23 -9.28 4.81 -7.13
C LEU A 23 -10.59 5.19 -7.84
N ASP A 24 -11.53 4.24 -7.93
CA ASP A 24 -12.86 4.41 -8.52
C ASP A 24 -12.93 4.80 -10.00
N SER A 25 -11.79 4.87 -10.70
CA SER A 25 -11.76 5.26 -12.11
C SER A 25 -12.40 4.25 -13.07
N HIS A 26 -12.54 2.99 -12.65
CA HIS A 26 -12.93 1.90 -13.54
C HIS A 26 -14.26 1.26 -13.15
N THR A 27 -15.28 1.42 -14.01
CA THR A 27 -16.55 0.68 -13.91
C THR A 27 -16.39 -0.81 -14.28
N LYS A 28 -15.28 -1.18 -14.93
CA LYS A 28 -14.95 -2.55 -15.34
C LYS A 28 -13.63 -2.99 -14.72
N ALA A 29 -13.52 -4.28 -14.38
CA ALA A 29 -12.28 -4.84 -13.88
C ALA A 29 -11.17 -4.76 -14.95
N LEU A 30 -9.96 -4.40 -14.54
CA LEU A 30 -8.75 -4.50 -15.36
C LEU A 30 -8.48 -5.96 -15.74
N ARG A 31 -8.74 -6.88 -14.82
CA ARG A 31 -8.59 -8.31 -15.01
C ARG A 31 -9.65 -9.07 -14.22
N THR A 32 -10.26 -10.05 -14.86
CA THR A 32 -11.02 -11.12 -14.21
C THR A 32 -10.27 -12.42 -14.40
N GLU A 33 -10.02 -13.16 -13.32
CA GLU A 33 -9.44 -14.51 -13.36
C GLU A 33 -10.39 -15.49 -12.67
N VAL A 34 -10.59 -16.65 -13.29
CA VAL A 34 -11.44 -17.73 -12.78
C VAL A 34 -10.54 -18.76 -12.10
N PHE A 35 -10.81 -19.03 -10.83
CA PHE A 35 -10.23 -20.13 -10.06
C PHE A 35 -11.30 -21.21 -9.82
N ASN A 36 -10.88 -22.36 -9.28
CA ASN A 36 -11.74 -23.54 -9.16
C ASN A 36 -13.05 -23.26 -8.39
N GLU A 37 -12.96 -22.51 -7.28
CA GLU A 37 -14.10 -22.26 -6.38
C GLU A 37 -14.56 -20.80 -6.36
N PHE A 38 -13.81 -19.90 -6.99
CA PHE A 38 -14.07 -18.46 -6.95
C PHE A 38 -13.58 -17.75 -8.21
N ASN A 39 -14.07 -16.53 -8.41
CA ASN A 39 -13.56 -15.60 -9.41
C ASN A 39 -12.93 -14.41 -8.69
N VAL A 40 -11.95 -13.78 -9.31
CA VAL A 40 -11.32 -12.58 -8.78
C VAL A 40 -11.31 -11.49 -9.82
N ASP A 41 -11.76 -10.30 -9.43
CA ASP A 41 -11.70 -9.10 -10.24
C ASP A 41 -10.70 -8.12 -9.63
N TRP A 42 -9.73 -7.66 -10.43
CA TRP A 42 -8.81 -6.59 -10.08
C TRP A 42 -9.24 -5.31 -10.77
N TYR A 43 -9.51 -4.26 -10.00
CA TYR A 43 -9.78 -2.91 -10.49
C TYR A 43 -8.55 -2.00 -10.32
N SER A 44 -7.79 -2.20 -9.24
CA SER A 44 -6.52 -1.51 -8.96
C SER A 44 -5.65 -2.38 -8.02
N PRO A 45 -4.39 -1.99 -7.71
CA PRO A 45 -3.58 -2.73 -6.74
C PRO A 45 -4.26 -2.88 -5.37
N ASN A 46 -5.06 -1.90 -4.96
CA ASN A 46 -5.71 -1.89 -3.64
C ASN A 46 -7.22 -2.19 -3.72
N GLU A 47 -7.74 -2.46 -4.91
CA GLU A 47 -9.15 -2.73 -5.15
C GLU A 47 -9.30 -4.06 -5.90
N VAL A 48 -9.44 -5.13 -5.13
CA VAL A 48 -9.55 -6.51 -5.61
C VAL A 48 -10.73 -7.18 -4.92
N TYR A 49 -11.60 -7.82 -5.69
CA TYR A 49 -12.81 -8.48 -5.19
C TYR A 49 -12.83 -9.96 -5.54
N VAL A 50 -13.22 -10.80 -4.58
CA VAL A 50 -13.38 -12.24 -4.74
C VAL A 50 -14.87 -12.60 -4.71
N TYR A 51 -15.28 -13.47 -5.62
CA TYR A 51 -16.67 -13.92 -5.79
C TYR A 51 -16.73 -15.45 -5.75
N SER A 52 -17.44 -16.01 -4.77
CA SER A 52 -17.67 -17.46 -4.71
C SER A 52 -18.46 -17.98 -5.92
N GLN A 53 -18.12 -19.18 -6.39
CA GLN A 53 -18.86 -19.89 -7.44
C GLN A 53 -20.04 -20.74 -6.91
N ALA A 54 -20.36 -20.67 -5.61
CA ALA A 54 -21.53 -21.37 -5.05
C ALA A 54 -22.85 -20.93 -5.73
N THR A 55 -23.75 -21.88 -5.94
CA THR A 55 -24.96 -21.76 -6.78
C THR A 55 -25.85 -20.53 -6.54
N PRO A 56 -26.06 -20.02 -5.30
CA PRO A 56 -26.83 -18.80 -5.07
C PRO A 56 -26.18 -17.53 -5.65
N SER A 57 -24.84 -17.47 -5.67
CA SER A 57 -24.07 -16.30 -6.08
C SER A 57 -23.98 -16.15 -7.60
N LYS A 58 -24.14 -17.25 -8.37
CA LYS A 58 -24.12 -17.24 -9.83
C LYS A 58 -25.32 -16.51 -10.44
N LEU A 59 -26.52 -16.73 -9.91
CA LEU A 59 -27.75 -16.08 -10.38
C LEU A 59 -27.72 -14.57 -10.13
N VAL A 60 -27.27 -14.16 -8.93
CA VAL A 60 -27.13 -12.74 -8.57
C VAL A 60 -26.07 -12.05 -9.44
N ARG A 61 -24.95 -12.72 -9.73
CA ARG A 61 -23.90 -12.19 -10.62
C ARG A 61 -24.37 -11.99 -12.05
N SER A 62 -25.10 -12.95 -12.62
CA SER A 62 -25.64 -12.81 -13.99
C SER A 62 -26.69 -11.71 -14.10
N PHE A 63 -27.45 -11.45 -13.03
CA PHE A 63 -28.44 -10.37 -13.00
C PHE A 63 -27.79 -8.99 -12.81
N THR A 64 -26.79 -8.86 -11.94
CA THR A 64 -26.08 -7.59 -11.70
C THR A 64 -25.09 -7.23 -12.81
N GLN A 65 -24.52 -8.21 -13.51
CA GLN A 65 -23.67 -7.98 -14.69
C GLN A 65 -24.46 -7.34 -15.84
N LYS A 66 -25.75 -7.67 -16.00
CA LYS A 66 -26.64 -7.02 -16.99
C LYS A 66 -26.96 -5.57 -16.64
N LEU A 67 -26.86 -5.20 -15.36
CA LEU A 67 -27.20 -3.85 -14.89
C LEU A 67 -25.98 -2.95 -14.72
N GLY A 68 -24.74 -3.42 -14.97
CA GLY A 68 -23.52 -2.59 -15.11
C GLY A 68 -23.02 -1.84 -13.85
N TYR A 69 -23.86 -1.64 -12.83
CA TYR A 69 -23.58 -0.73 -11.71
C TYR A 69 -23.23 -1.43 -10.38
N PHE A 70 -23.38 -2.76 -10.27
CA PHE A 70 -23.38 -3.43 -8.96
C PHE A 70 -22.37 -4.57 -8.78
N GLN A 71 -21.44 -4.78 -9.71
CA GLN A 71 -20.49 -5.92 -9.62
C GLN A 71 -19.72 -5.92 -8.29
N ARG A 72 -19.16 -4.76 -7.89
CA ARG A 72 -18.40 -4.62 -6.64
C ARG A 72 -19.20 -4.97 -5.37
N SER A 73 -20.51 -4.69 -5.35
CA SER A 73 -21.35 -4.85 -4.15
C SER A 73 -21.61 -6.30 -3.73
N THR A 74 -21.35 -7.25 -4.63
CA THR A 74 -21.60 -8.69 -4.40
C THR A 74 -20.35 -9.49 -4.10
N GLY A 75 -19.16 -8.87 -4.27
CA GLY A 75 -17.87 -9.50 -4.01
C GLY A 75 -17.33 -9.14 -2.64
N SER A 76 -16.54 -10.04 -2.06
CA SER A 76 -15.76 -9.73 -0.86
C SER A 76 -14.48 -9.02 -1.28
N ARG A 77 -14.27 -7.79 -0.80
CA ARG A 77 -13.01 -7.08 -1.03
C ARG A 77 -11.90 -7.77 -0.26
N VAL A 78 -10.80 -8.08 -0.95
CA VAL A 78 -9.60 -8.61 -0.31
C VAL A 78 -8.52 -7.54 -0.25
N LEU A 79 -7.80 -7.55 0.86
CA LEU A 79 -6.69 -6.66 1.13
C LEU A 79 -5.43 -7.50 1.22
N ARG A 80 -4.31 -6.95 0.73
CA ARG A 80 -3.01 -7.56 0.98
C ARG A 80 -2.70 -7.41 2.46
N GLY A 81 -2.34 -8.52 3.09
CA GLY A 81 -1.98 -8.57 4.50
C GLY A 81 -1.04 -9.74 4.77
N TYR A 82 -0.51 -9.78 5.99
CA TYR A 82 0.30 -10.91 6.44
C TYR A 82 -0.62 -12.07 6.81
N LYS A 83 -0.27 -13.27 6.37
CA LYS A 83 -1.03 -14.51 6.65
C LYS A 83 -1.04 -14.85 8.15
N VAL A 84 0.01 -14.45 8.86
CA VAL A 84 0.23 -14.79 10.27
C VAL A 84 0.04 -13.53 11.11
N LEU A 85 -0.58 -13.70 12.27
CA LEU A 85 -0.71 -12.63 13.24
C LEU A 85 0.68 -12.25 13.75
N ALA A 86 0.95 -10.96 13.83
CA ALA A 86 2.16 -10.47 14.47
C ALA A 86 2.15 -10.89 15.95
N THR A 87 3.29 -11.34 16.41
CA THR A 87 3.59 -11.77 17.78
C THR A 87 4.62 -10.82 18.38
N ASP A 88 4.82 -10.88 19.70
CA ASP A 88 5.87 -10.09 20.36
C ASP A 88 7.28 -10.45 19.85
N SER A 89 7.47 -11.66 19.31
CA SER A 89 8.73 -12.04 18.66
C SER A 89 8.96 -11.38 17.29
N ASP A 90 7.92 -10.83 16.66
CA ASP A 90 8.05 -10.04 15.41
C ASP A 90 8.44 -8.59 15.68
N LYS A 91 8.64 -8.21 16.96
CA LYS A 91 9.06 -6.88 17.37
C LYS A 91 10.37 -6.53 16.65
N GLN A 92 10.39 -5.37 16.00
CA GLN A 92 11.63 -4.86 15.41
C GLN A 92 12.68 -4.64 16.50
N ASN A 93 13.96 -4.66 16.11
CA ASN A 93 15.05 -4.33 17.02
C ASN A 93 14.76 -3.02 17.75
N ASP A 94 15.19 -2.93 19.01
CA ASP A 94 15.03 -1.70 19.78
C ASP A 94 15.65 -0.52 19.02
N ILE A 95 14.98 0.64 19.13
CA ILE A 95 15.36 1.84 18.39
C ILE A 95 16.77 2.25 18.84
N SER A 96 17.74 2.08 17.94
CA SER A 96 19.15 2.42 18.19
C SER A 96 19.55 3.79 17.66
N HIS A 97 18.78 4.34 16.70
CA HIS A 97 19.12 5.58 16.02
C HIS A 97 17.88 6.44 15.78
N LEU A 98 18.02 7.74 15.97
CA LEU A 98 17.02 8.74 15.57
C LEU A 98 17.49 9.42 14.29
N VAL A 99 16.64 9.43 13.27
CA VAL A 99 16.93 10.07 11.97
C VAL A 99 16.04 11.30 11.80
N PHE A 100 16.65 12.46 11.64
CA PHE A 100 15.94 13.72 11.40
C PHE A 100 16.00 14.08 9.91
N VAL A 101 14.84 14.21 9.28
CA VAL A 101 14.72 14.59 7.86
C VAL A 101 14.33 16.05 7.75
N VAL A 102 15.16 16.85 7.09
CA VAL A 102 14.85 18.25 6.75
C VAL A 102 14.38 18.32 5.30
N HIS A 103 13.10 18.59 5.09
CA HIS A 103 12.53 18.80 3.76
C HIS A 103 12.29 20.29 3.48
N GLY A 104 12.36 20.69 2.21
CA GLY A 104 11.95 22.02 1.76
C GLY A 104 10.69 21.95 0.91
N ILE A 105 9.66 22.73 1.25
CA ILE A 105 8.45 22.88 0.41
C ILE A 105 8.59 24.18 -0.41
N GLY A 106 8.47 24.07 -1.74
CA GLY A 106 8.06 25.18 -2.62
C GLY A 106 8.97 26.41 -2.73
N GLN A 107 10.30 26.28 -2.74
CA GLN A 107 11.18 27.46 -2.73
C GLN A 107 11.61 27.89 -4.13
N LYS A 108 10.96 28.91 -4.71
CA LYS A 108 11.38 29.53 -5.99
C LYS A 108 12.48 30.61 -5.85
N MET A 109 12.77 31.11 -4.64
CA MET A 109 13.72 32.23 -4.44
C MET A 109 14.96 31.93 -3.58
N ASN A 110 15.01 30.80 -2.86
CA ASN A 110 16.13 30.47 -1.96
C ASN A 110 16.45 28.96 -2.02
N ILE A 111 16.53 28.43 -3.24
CA ILE A 111 16.80 27.01 -3.50
C ILE A 111 18.11 26.62 -2.81
N GLY A 112 18.04 25.66 -1.89
CA GLY A 112 19.21 25.04 -1.25
C GLY A 112 19.71 25.71 0.04
N ALA A 113 19.71 27.04 0.13
CA ALA A 113 20.29 27.73 1.29
C ALA A 113 19.52 27.50 2.61
N GLN A 114 18.19 27.42 2.56
CA GLN A 114 17.39 27.22 3.78
C GLN A 114 17.45 25.80 4.30
N ILE A 115 17.43 24.79 3.41
CA ILE A 115 17.60 23.39 3.82
C ILE A 115 18.97 23.23 4.47
N PHE A 116 20.02 23.79 3.88
CA PHE A 116 21.37 23.74 4.45
C PHE A 116 21.42 24.40 5.83
N ARG A 117 20.89 25.62 5.98
CA ARG A 117 20.85 26.33 7.27
C ARG A 117 20.06 25.59 8.33
N ASN A 118 18.88 25.08 7.99
CA ASN A 118 18.02 24.34 8.92
C ASN A 118 18.68 23.02 9.33
N THR A 119 19.32 22.32 8.39
CA THR A 119 20.08 21.10 8.67
C THR A 119 21.26 21.37 9.59
N SER A 120 22.00 22.47 9.35
CA SER A 120 23.12 22.88 10.23
C SER A 120 22.64 23.24 11.63
N SER A 121 21.54 24.01 11.74
CA SER A 121 20.96 24.40 13.02
C SER A 121 20.48 23.19 13.82
N ILE A 122 19.79 22.24 13.18
CA ILE A 122 19.36 21.00 13.86
C ILE A 122 20.58 20.19 14.31
N ARG A 123 21.60 20.06 13.47
CA ARG A 123 22.82 19.33 13.83
C ARG A 123 23.47 19.90 15.09
N GLU A 124 23.65 21.20 15.15
CA GLU A 124 24.25 21.88 16.31
C GLU A 124 23.42 21.68 17.59
N ARG A 125 22.10 21.83 17.49
CA ARG A 125 21.20 21.63 18.64
C ARG A 125 21.20 20.19 19.14
N VAL A 126 21.19 19.22 18.23
CA VAL A 126 21.25 17.80 18.59
C VAL A 126 22.59 17.46 19.22
N SER A 127 23.71 17.97 18.69
CA SER A 127 25.03 17.77 19.31
C SER A 127 25.07 18.33 20.73
N TYR A 128 24.56 19.54 20.95
CA TYR A 128 24.47 20.13 22.29
C TYR A 128 23.61 19.28 23.24
N LEU A 129 22.44 18.81 22.79
CA LEU A 129 21.58 17.95 23.60
C LEU A 129 22.26 16.61 23.92
N LYS A 130 22.98 16.04 22.96
CA LYS A 130 23.75 14.80 23.14
C LYS A 130 24.81 15.00 24.23
N GLU A 131 25.64 16.03 24.13
CA GLU A 131 26.69 16.31 25.11
C GLU A 131 26.13 16.59 26.50
N LYS A 132 25.04 17.36 26.57
CA LYS A 132 24.44 17.78 27.86
C LYS A 132 23.75 16.65 28.60
N TYR A 133 22.98 15.83 27.89
CA TYR A 133 22.09 14.84 28.51
C TYR A 133 22.58 13.41 28.35
N PHE A 134 23.50 13.14 27.41
CA PHE A 134 24.00 11.80 27.10
C PHE A 134 25.54 11.78 26.93
N PRO A 135 26.32 12.27 27.92
CA PRO A 135 27.77 12.43 27.79
C PRO A 135 28.53 11.10 27.57
N GLU A 136 27.96 9.97 27.98
CA GLU A 136 28.56 8.63 27.84
C GLU A 136 28.12 7.88 26.56
N SER A 137 27.36 8.53 25.66
CA SER A 137 26.84 7.92 24.42
C SER A 137 27.81 7.98 23.22
N GLY A 138 29.12 8.04 23.49
CA GLY A 138 30.20 8.25 22.52
C GLY A 138 31.09 7.04 22.35
#